data_AF-A0A522TYA1-F1
#
_entry.id   AF-A0A522TYA1-F1
#
_cell.length_a   1.000
_cell.length_b   1.000
_cell.length_c   1.000
_cell.angle_alpha   90.00
_cell.angle_beta   90.00
_cell.angle_gamma   90.00
#
_symmetry.space_group_name_H-M   'P 1'
#
loop_
_entity.id
_entity.type
_entity.pdbx_description
1 polymer ?
#
loop_
_entity_poly.entity_id
_entity_poly.type
_entity_poly.pdbx_seq_one_letter_code
_entity_poly.pdbx_strand_id
1 'polypeptide(L)'
;MRFFRQRVAGVLLVIGLFLAWVCLTSVVIRQSLQLSGQVSTYTTAALENPAVRSAVSDLIVTSAISSNPVLAQIPTAILISAVNRGLTEPLVVSEFGNVAIQIQQHLIGLNSGPIVIGGPELSSAVAQIIAPNNQDVKKLIESIPFSFTIANSSIPSFGRYYRWLSSTIKFSLSASGLLLVASLLLSAKKKSTIRKIGIWLVGFSLFDGALFWLLPKYLLPHLQNNAGKIAAGFLAVSAGAAEPIYIGVIGSGIVLAIISFLF
;
A
#
# COMPACT_ATOMS: atom_id res chain seq x y z
N MET A 1 25.24 37.06 -24.05
CA MET A 1 24.60 35.76 -24.36
C MET A 1 24.95 34.60 -23.41
N ARG A 2 26.21 34.41 -22.96
CA ARG A 2 26.58 33.28 -22.06
C ARG A 2 25.80 33.21 -20.72
N PHE A 3 25.57 34.36 -20.07
CA PHE A 3 24.80 34.42 -18.81
C PHE A 3 23.35 33.98 -18.98
N PHE A 4 22.70 34.39 -20.07
CA PHE A 4 21.32 34.00 -20.38
C PHE A 4 21.21 32.48 -20.58
N ARG A 5 22.14 31.89 -21.34
CA ARG A 5 22.19 30.43 -21.58
C ARG A 5 22.35 29.63 -20.29
N GLN A 6 23.15 30.12 -19.34
CA GLN A 6 23.35 29.47 -18.04
C GLN A 6 22.12 29.54 -17.14
N ARG A 7 21.41 30.67 -17.10
CA ARG A 7 20.16 30.80 -16.35
C ARG A 7 19.08 29.87 -16.91
N VAL A 8 18.93 29.82 -18.24
CA VAL A 8 17.99 28.90 -18.90
C VAL A 8 18.34 27.45 -18.58
N ALA A 9 19.61 27.04 -18.70
CA ALA A 9 20.03 25.68 -18.34
C ALA A 9 19.72 25.31 -16.88
N GLY A 10 19.86 26.26 -15.94
CA GLY A 10 19.53 26.07 -14.54
C GLY A 10 18.03 25.89 -14.30
N VAL A 11 17.19 26.70 -14.94
CA VAL A 11 15.73 26.58 -14.85
C VAL A 11 15.26 25.24 -15.42
N LEU A 12 15.78 24.84 -16.59
CA LEU A 12 15.47 23.54 -17.20
C LEU A 12 15.89 22.37 -16.28
N LEU A 13 17.04 22.49 -15.61
CA LEU A 13 17.48 21.49 -14.64
C LEU A 13 16.50 21.33 -13.49
N VAL A 14 16.07 22.44 -12.87
CA VAL A 14 15.17 22.41 -11.71
C VAL A 14 13.80 21.85 -12.11
N ILE A 15 13.24 22.29 -13.23
CA ILE A 15 11.95 21.77 -13.71
C ILE A 15 12.08 20.29 -14.08
N GLY A 16 13.16 19.90 -14.76
CA GLY A 16 13.41 18.50 -15.11
C GLY A 16 13.54 17.60 -13.88
N LEU A 17 14.28 18.04 -12.86
CA LEU A 17 14.42 17.31 -11.60
C LEU A 17 13.12 17.23 -10.82
N PHE A 18 12.33 18.30 -10.80
CA PHE A 18 11.01 18.29 -10.16
C PHE A 18 10.06 17.30 -10.85
N LEU A 19 10.03 17.29 -12.20
CA LEU A 19 9.24 16.30 -12.94
C LEU A 19 9.74 14.87 -12.75
N ALA A 20 11.05 14.66 -12.62
CA ALA A 20 11.61 13.36 -12.29
C ALA A 20 11.17 12.89 -10.89
N TRP A 21 11.14 13.79 -9.90
CA TRP A 21 10.62 13.50 -8.56
C TRP A 21 9.13 13.18 -8.57
N VAL A 22 8.31 13.96 -9.29
CA VAL A 22 6.88 13.67 -9.49
C VAL A 22 6.68 12.31 -10.17
N CYS A 23 7.51 11.98 -11.18
CA CYS A 23 7.48 10.69 -11.85
C CYS A 23 7.78 9.56 -10.86
N LEU A 24 8.85 9.68 -10.08
CA LEU A 24 9.28 8.69 -9.11
C LEU A 24 8.21 8.47 -8.04
N THR A 25 7.70 9.54 -7.45
CA THR A 25 6.61 9.50 -6.47
C THR A 25 5.36 8.84 -7.06
N SER A 26 5.00 9.18 -8.30
CA SER A 26 3.86 8.59 -8.99
C SER A 26 4.05 7.10 -9.27
N VAL A 27 5.27 6.66 -9.62
CA VAL A 27 5.60 5.24 -9.81
C VAL A 27 5.51 4.48 -8.48
N VAL A 28 6.04 5.04 -7.39
CA VAL A 28 5.97 4.44 -6.05
C VAL A 28 4.52 4.32 -5.58
N ILE A 29 3.74 5.39 -5.70
CA ILE A 29 2.30 5.38 -5.37
C ILE A 29 1.59 4.33 -6.23
N ARG A 30 1.87 4.30 -7.54
CA ARG A 30 1.24 3.34 -8.45
C ARG A 30 1.59 1.90 -8.11
N GLN A 31 2.84 1.59 -7.77
CA GLN A 31 3.24 0.25 -7.33
C GLN A 31 2.62 -0.10 -5.98
N SER A 32 2.53 0.85 -5.05
CA SER A 32 1.86 0.67 -3.77
C SER A 32 0.36 0.38 -3.95
N LEU A 33 -0.26 0.96 -4.99
CA LEU A 33 -1.63 0.67 -5.40
C LEU A 33 -1.76 -0.61 -6.27
N GLN A 34 -0.70 -1.00 -6.99
CA GLN A 34 -0.58 -2.23 -7.78
C GLN A 34 0.27 -3.28 -7.05
N LEU A 35 -0.19 -3.77 -5.90
CA LEU A 35 0.32 -4.96 -5.21
C LEU A 35 0.13 -6.28 -6.02
N SER A 36 -0.05 -6.21 -7.34
CA SER A 36 -0.40 -7.36 -8.19
C SER A 36 0.66 -8.47 -8.09
N GLY A 37 0.26 -9.63 -7.56
CA GLY A 37 1.10 -10.81 -7.35
C GLY A 37 1.63 -10.97 -5.92
N GLN A 38 1.64 -9.91 -5.10
CA GLN A 38 2.11 -9.96 -3.71
C GLN A 38 1.01 -9.68 -2.68
N VAL A 39 -0.22 -9.30 -3.10
CA VAL A 39 -1.36 -9.10 -2.19
C VAL A 39 -1.57 -10.30 -1.28
N SER A 40 -1.50 -11.54 -1.81
CA SER A 40 -1.67 -12.75 -1.01
C SER A 40 -0.57 -12.85 0.06
N THR A 41 0.70 -12.69 -0.32
CA THR A 41 1.85 -12.68 0.60
C THR A 41 1.71 -11.61 1.68
N TYR A 42 1.27 -10.42 1.30
CA TYR A 42 1.08 -9.29 2.21
C TYR A 42 -0.13 -9.44 3.11
N THR A 43 -1.19 -10.09 2.63
CA THR A 43 -2.37 -10.42 3.44
C THR A 43 -2.03 -11.49 4.47
N THR A 44 -1.26 -12.51 4.08
CA THR A 44 -0.71 -13.51 5.00
C THR A 44 0.15 -12.85 6.08
N ALA A 45 1.12 -12.02 5.68
CA ALA A 45 1.99 -11.31 6.63
C ALA A 45 1.21 -10.34 7.54
N ALA A 46 0.15 -9.70 7.03
CA ALA A 46 -0.73 -8.85 7.83
C ALA A 46 -1.54 -9.66 8.85
N LEU A 47 -2.09 -10.81 8.47
CA LEU A 47 -2.82 -11.70 9.39
C LEU A 47 -1.89 -12.39 10.40
N GLU A 48 -0.63 -12.61 10.06
CA GLU A 48 0.40 -13.07 10.99
C GLU A 48 0.66 -12.05 12.11
N ASN A 49 0.45 -10.75 11.88
CA ASN A 49 0.58 -9.71 12.90
C ASN A 49 -0.56 -9.81 13.95
N PRO A 50 -0.26 -10.06 15.24
CA PRO A 50 -1.27 -10.22 16.28
C PRO A 50 -2.19 -9.00 16.45
N ALA A 51 -1.67 -7.78 16.26
CA ALA A 51 -2.44 -6.56 16.41
C ALA A 51 -3.47 -6.38 15.29
N VAL A 52 -3.09 -6.71 14.05
CA VAL A 52 -3.99 -6.69 12.89
C VAL A 52 -5.05 -7.78 13.04
N ARG A 53 -4.63 -9.00 13.43
CA ARG A 53 -5.55 -10.12 13.64
C ARG A 53 -6.59 -9.83 14.71
N SER A 54 -6.18 -9.26 15.85
CA SER A 54 -7.09 -8.85 16.91
C SER A 54 -8.09 -7.81 16.42
N ALA A 55 -7.65 -6.78 15.69
CA ALA A 55 -8.54 -5.75 15.18
C ALA A 55 -9.54 -6.29 14.13
N VAL A 56 -9.09 -7.21 13.26
CA VAL A 56 -9.95 -7.88 12.27
C VAL A 56 -10.97 -8.78 12.96
N SER A 57 -10.54 -9.56 13.97
CA SER A 57 -11.42 -10.41 14.77
C SER A 57 -12.50 -9.60 15.48
N ASP A 58 -12.12 -8.51 16.14
CA ASP A 58 -13.07 -7.61 16.83
C ASP A 58 -14.11 -7.03 15.85
N LEU A 59 -13.69 -6.62 14.66
CA LEU A 59 -14.58 -6.11 13.61
C LEU A 59 -15.57 -7.18 13.12
N ILE A 60 -15.08 -8.39 12.83
CA ILE A 60 -15.91 -9.51 12.36
C ILE A 60 -16.93 -9.90 13.42
N VAL A 61 -16.50 -10.04 14.68
CA VAL A 61 -17.39 -10.42 15.79
C VAL A 61 -18.43 -9.33 16.04
N THR A 62 -18.02 -8.06 16.08
CA THR A 62 -18.95 -6.94 16.27
C THR A 62 -19.98 -6.87 15.14
N SER A 63 -19.53 -7.03 13.90
CA SER A 63 -20.41 -7.08 12.73
C SER A 63 -21.38 -8.26 12.80
N ALA A 64 -20.90 -9.46 13.10
CA ALA A 64 -21.72 -10.67 13.18
C ALA A 64 -22.79 -10.57 14.28
N ILE A 65 -22.45 -10.01 15.45
CA ILE A 65 -23.40 -9.77 16.53
C ILE A 65 -24.45 -8.72 16.10
N SER A 66 -24.03 -7.67 15.40
CA SER A 66 -24.94 -6.62 14.93
C SER A 66 -25.92 -7.10 13.86
N SER A 67 -25.49 -8.02 12.99
CA SER A 67 -26.33 -8.60 11.94
C SER A 67 -27.20 -9.75 12.46
N ASN A 68 -26.77 -10.43 13.52
CA ASN A 68 -27.54 -11.52 14.11
C ASN A 68 -27.48 -11.49 15.65
N PRO A 69 -28.52 -10.95 16.33
CA PRO A 69 -28.51 -10.76 17.78
C PRO A 69 -28.49 -12.08 18.57
N VAL A 70 -28.77 -13.22 17.94
CA VAL A 70 -28.63 -14.54 18.60
C VAL A 70 -27.17 -14.82 18.95
N LEU A 71 -26.21 -14.33 18.16
CA LEU A 71 -24.78 -14.44 18.47
C LEU A 71 -24.37 -13.63 19.70
N ALA A 72 -25.16 -12.63 20.11
CA ALA A 72 -24.92 -11.86 21.34
C ALA A 72 -25.07 -12.73 22.62
N GLN A 73 -25.73 -13.88 22.51
CA GLN A 73 -25.89 -14.83 23.62
C GLN A 73 -24.60 -15.62 23.89
N ILE A 74 -23.65 -15.62 22.96
CA ILE A 74 -22.35 -16.27 23.12
C ILE A 74 -21.38 -15.23 23.72
N PRO A 75 -20.60 -15.59 24.76
CA PRO A 75 -19.59 -14.68 25.31
C PRO A 75 -18.64 -14.16 24.24
N THR A 76 -18.53 -12.84 24.10
CA THR A 76 -17.76 -12.19 23.03
C THR A 76 -16.30 -12.63 23.02
N ALA A 77 -15.70 -12.88 24.19
CA ALA A 77 -14.33 -13.39 24.32
C ALA A 77 -14.14 -14.77 23.66
N ILE A 78 -15.15 -15.64 23.71
CA ILE A 78 -15.11 -16.97 23.08
C ILE A 78 -15.18 -16.82 21.56
N LEU A 79 -16.08 -15.95 21.05
CA LEU A 79 -16.17 -15.64 19.62
C LEU A 79 -14.88 -15.03 19.09
N ILE A 80 -14.32 -14.03 19.77
CA ILE A 80 -13.04 -13.38 19.39
C ILE A 80 -11.90 -14.41 19.36
N SER A 81 -11.81 -15.30 20.35
CA SER A 81 -10.80 -16.34 20.37
C SER A 81 -10.98 -17.36 19.24
N ALA A 82 -12.22 -17.74 18.93
CA ALA A 82 -12.52 -18.67 17.85
C ALA A 82 -12.23 -18.07 16.48
N VAL A 83 -12.64 -16.82 16.25
CA VAL A 83 -12.32 -16.07 15.01
C VAL A 83 -10.82 -15.86 14.88
N ASN A 84 -10.10 -15.50 15.95
CA ASN A 84 -8.64 -15.35 15.92
C ASN A 84 -7.91 -16.64 15.50
N ARG A 85 -8.40 -17.81 15.94
CA ARG A 85 -7.89 -19.11 15.48
C ARG A 85 -8.32 -19.41 14.05
N GLY A 86 -9.57 -19.16 13.68
CA GLY A 86 -10.06 -19.36 12.31
C GLY A 86 -9.30 -18.53 11.29
N LEU A 87 -8.89 -17.30 11.63
CA LEU A 87 -8.05 -16.44 10.79
C LEU A 87 -6.64 -16.99 10.55
N THR A 88 -6.22 -18.07 11.23
CA THR A 88 -4.96 -18.77 10.97
C THR A 88 -5.12 -20.00 10.08
N GLU A 89 -6.34 -20.40 9.76
CA GLU A 89 -6.59 -21.56 8.89
C GLU A 89 -6.21 -21.24 7.43
N PRO A 90 -5.47 -22.12 6.74
CA PRO A 90 -4.95 -21.84 5.39
C PRO A 90 -6.03 -21.44 4.37
N LEU A 91 -7.21 -22.05 4.44
CA LEU A 91 -8.34 -21.75 3.56
C LEU A 91 -8.90 -20.36 3.82
N VAL A 92 -9.02 -19.95 5.08
CA VAL A 92 -9.48 -18.61 5.47
C VAL A 92 -8.45 -17.55 5.07
N VAL A 93 -7.16 -17.82 5.27
CA VAL A 93 -6.08 -16.92 4.81
C VAL A 93 -6.13 -16.73 3.29
N SER A 94 -6.39 -17.81 2.53
CA SER A 94 -6.55 -17.73 1.08
C SER A 94 -7.77 -16.90 0.67
N GLU A 95 -8.90 -17.06 1.37
CA GLU A 95 -10.12 -16.27 1.13
C GLU A 95 -9.86 -14.77 1.40
N PHE A 96 -9.22 -14.43 2.52
CA PHE A 96 -8.82 -13.07 2.84
C PHE A 96 -7.88 -12.48 1.78
N GLY A 97 -6.94 -13.28 1.25
CA GLY A 97 -6.09 -12.88 0.13
C GLY A 97 -6.90 -12.50 -1.11
N ASN A 98 -7.92 -13.28 -1.45
CA ASN A 98 -8.83 -12.97 -2.57
C ASN A 98 -9.64 -11.70 -2.32
N VAL A 99 -10.10 -11.49 -1.08
CA VAL A 99 -10.83 -10.26 -0.71
C VAL A 99 -9.91 -9.04 -0.79
N ALA A 100 -8.67 -9.13 -0.33
CA ALA A 100 -7.69 -8.06 -0.47
C ALA A 100 -7.43 -7.72 -1.95
N ILE A 101 -7.40 -8.72 -2.84
CA ILE A 101 -7.31 -8.50 -4.30
C ILE A 101 -8.55 -7.75 -4.81
N GLN A 102 -9.75 -8.14 -4.38
CA GLN A 102 -10.99 -7.44 -4.78
C GLN A 102 -11.02 -5.99 -4.29
N ILE A 103 -10.58 -5.74 -3.05
CA ILE A 103 -10.46 -4.38 -2.48
C ILE A 103 -9.51 -3.56 -3.33
N GLN A 104 -8.34 -4.12 -3.62
CA GLN A 104 -7.36 -3.45 -4.47
C GLN A 104 -7.93 -3.13 -5.85
N GLN A 105 -8.60 -4.10 -6.50
CA GLN A 105 -9.25 -3.90 -7.80
C GLN A 105 -10.31 -2.80 -7.74
N HIS A 106 -11.07 -2.69 -6.65
CA HIS A 106 -12.04 -1.61 -6.45
C HIS A 106 -11.35 -0.24 -6.27
N LEU A 107 -10.27 -0.19 -5.47
CA LEU A 107 -9.47 1.02 -5.28
C LEU A 107 -8.91 1.55 -6.61
N ILE A 108 -8.43 0.67 -7.50
CA ILE A 108 -7.94 1.06 -8.83
C ILE A 108 -9.04 1.15 -9.90
N GLY A 109 -10.30 0.91 -9.54
CA GLY A 109 -11.47 1.04 -10.41
C GLY A 109 -11.57 -0.02 -11.52
N LEU A 110 -11.05 -1.22 -11.27
CA LEU A 110 -11.22 -2.41 -12.09
C LEU A 110 -12.41 -3.27 -11.65
N ASN A 111 -12.77 -3.22 -10.36
CA ASN A 111 -13.98 -3.84 -9.81
C ASN A 111 -14.91 -2.76 -9.25
N SER A 112 -16.22 -3.01 -9.31
CA SER A 112 -17.26 -2.15 -8.75
C SER A 112 -18.37 -2.95 -8.06
N GLY A 113 -18.17 -4.25 -7.83
CA GLY A 113 -19.10 -5.11 -7.11
C GLY A 113 -18.88 -5.04 -5.59
N PRO A 114 -19.90 -5.38 -4.79
CA PRO A 114 -19.77 -5.46 -3.34
C PRO A 114 -18.68 -6.45 -2.95
N ILE A 115 -17.93 -6.09 -1.92
CA ILE A 115 -16.84 -6.93 -1.41
C ILE A 115 -17.32 -7.59 -0.14
N VAL A 116 -17.28 -8.91 -0.12
CA VAL A 116 -17.66 -9.71 1.05
C VAL A 116 -16.37 -10.18 1.72
N ILE A 117 -16.17 -9.80 2.99
CA ILE A 117 -15.13 -10.35 3.85
C ILE A 117 -15.72 -11.50 4.66
N GLY A 118 -15.04 -12.65 4.66
CA GLY A 118 -15.52 -13.86 5.30
C GLY A 118 -16.60 -14.55 4.48
N GLY A 119 -17.13 -15.65 5.01
CA GLY A 119 -17.93 -16.55 4.21
C GLY A 119 -18.07 -17.94 4.84
N PRO A 120 -18.50 -18.93 4.03
CA PRO A 120 -18.67 -20.31 4.47
C PRO A 120 -17.40 -20.90 5.11
N GLU A 121 -16.22 -20.54 4.60
CA GLU A 121 -14.93 -21.06 5.05
C GLU A 121 -14.57 -20.55 6.44
N LEU A 122 -14.70 -19.24 6.69
CA LEU A 122 -14.53 -18.67 8.04
C LEU A 122 -15.57 -19.21 9.01
N SER A 123 -16.83 -19.33 8.58
CA SER A 123 -17.92 -19.85 9.42
C SER A 123 -17.68 -21.31 9.80
N SER A 124 -17.23 -22.13 8.84
CA SER A 124 -16.84 -23.53 9.06
C SER A 124 -15.65 -23.65 10.00
N ALA A 125 -14.61 -22.84 9.82
CA ALA A 125 -13.44 -22.83 10.71
C ALA A 125 -13.83 -22.47 12.15
N VAL A 126 -14.62 -21.41 12.34
CA VAL A 126 -15.11 -20.98 13.65
C VAL A 126 -16.03 -22.05 14.27
N ALA A 127 -16.92 -22.66 13.48
CA ALA A 127 -17.77 -23.77 13.92
C ALA A 127 -16.96 -24.96 14.43
N GLN A 128 -15.92 -25.36 13.70
CA GLN A 128 -15.04 -26.49 14.06
C GLN A 128 -14.26 -26.22 15.35
N ILE A 129 -13.87 -24.98 15.62
CA ILE A 129 -13.16 -24.61 16.85
C ILE A 129 -14.09 -24.64 18.07
N ILE A 130 -15.37 -24.29 17.89
CA ILE A 130 -16.36 -24.24 18.98
C ILE A 130 -17.06 -25.60 19.20
N ALA A 131 -17.12 -26.44 18.15
CA ALA A 131 -17.74 -27.76 18.14
C ALA A 131 -17.41 -28.66 19.35
N PRO A 132 -16.16 -28.72 19.86
CA PRO A 132 -15.83 -29.60 20.98
C PRO A 132 -16.49 -29.18 22.30
N ASN A 133 -16.87 -27.90 22.44
CA ASN A 133 -17.37 -27.35 23.70
C ASN A 133 -18.90 -27.16 23.69
N ASN A 134 -19.53 -27.01 22.52
CA ASN A 134 -20.99 -26.85 22.41
C ASN A 134 -21.50 -27.14 20.98
N GLN A 135 -22.24 -28.25 20.79
CA GLN A 135 -22.78 -28.63 19.48
C GLN A 135 -23.94 -27.77 18.99
N ASP A 136 -24.74 -27.18 19.89
CA ASP A 136 -25.87 -26.34 19.50
C ASP A 136 -25.37 -24.98 18.96
N VAL A 137 -24.31 -24.45 19.59
CA VAL A 137 -23.63 -23.25 19.10
C VAL A 137 -22.95 -23.51 17.75
N LYS A 138 -22.41 -24.71 17.52
CA LYS A 138 -21.86 -25.11 16.21
C LYS A 138 -22.93 -25.01 15.11
N LYS A 139 -24.10 -25.63 15.30
CA LYS A 139 -25.20 -25.59 14.31
C LYS A 139 -25.69 -24.16 14.06
N LEU A 140 -25.70 -23.34 15.10
CA LEU A 140 -26.04 -21.93 15.00
C LEU A 140 -25.02 -21.16 14.15
N ILE A 141 -23.72 -21.41 14.33
CA ILE A 141 -22.66 -20.77 13.57
C ILE A 141 -22.61 -21.27 12.12
N GLU A 142 -22.86 -22.56 11.86
CA GLU A 142 -22.93 -23.10 10.51
C GLU A 142 -24.13 -22.55 9.71
N SER A 143 -25.20 -22.14 10.41
CA SER A 143 -26.39 -21.55 9.78
C SER A 143 -26.33 -20.02 9.64
N ILE A 144 -25.37 -19.34 10.29
CA ILE A 144 -25.18 -17.90 10.21
C ILE A 144 -23.81 -17.62 9.59
N PRO A 145 -23.75 -17.17 8.32
CA PRO A 145 -22.46 -16.85 7.71
C PRO A 145 -21.79 -15.70 8.48
N PHE A 146 -20.58 -15.93 8.96
CA PHE A 146 -19.64 -14.90 9.41
C PHE A 146 -19.12 -14.16 8.18
N SER A 147 -19.98 -13.32 7.62
CA SER A 147 -19.63 -12.45 6.50
C SER A 147 -19.95 -11.00 6.82
N PHE A 148 -19.09 -10.12 6.32
CA PHE A 148 -19.29 -8.69 6.35
C PHE A 148 -19.20 -8.16 4.93
N THR A 149 -20.30 -7.60 4.43
CA THR A 149 -20.31 -6.95 3.13
C THR A 149 -19.90 -5.51 3.30
N ILE A 150 -18.77 -5.14 2.70
CA ILE A 150 -18.41 -3.74 2.55
C ILE A 150 -19.21 -3.17 1.39
N ALA A 151 -20.13 -2.26 1.70
CA ALA A 151 -20.86 -1.52 0.68
C ALA A 151 -19.90 -0.71 -0.18
N ASN A 152 -20.13 -0.70 -1.50
CA ASN A 152 -19.28 0.01 -2.47
C ASN A 152 -19.09 1.49 -2.16
N SER A 153 -20.11 2.15 -1.60
CA SER A 153 -20.06 3.55 -1.19
C SER A 153 -19.07 3.82 -0.05
N SER A 154 -18.67 2.79 0.68
CA SER A 154 -17.74 2.89 1.81
C SER A 154 -16.27 2.76 1.41
N ILE A 155 -15.99 2.27 0.19
CA ILE A 155 -14.62 2.14 -0.32
C ILE A 155 -14.37 3.24 -1.37
N PRO A 156 -13.49 4.20 -1.10
CA PRO A 156 -13.18 5.26 -2.06
C PRO A 156 -12.56 4.66 -3.33
N SER A 157 -13.12 4.97 -4.51
CA SER A 157 -12.51 4.58 -5.77
C SER A 157 -11.49 5.61 -6.22
N PHE A 158 -10.23 5.18 -6.31
CA PHE A 158 -9.15 5.97 -6.89
C PHE A 158 -8.96 5.70 -8.38
N GLY A 159 -9.90 5.03 -9.05
CA GLY A 159 -9.74 4.64 -10.46
C GLY A 159 -9.44 5.79 -11.41
N ARG A 160 -10.01 6.98 -11.18
CA ARG A 160 -9.66 8.20 -11.94
C ARG A 160 -8.22 8.65 -11.65
N TYR A 161 -7.84 8.70 -10.37
CA TYR A 161 -6.47 9.05 -9.95
C TYR A 161 -5.44 8.04 -10.49
N TYR A 162 -5.77 6.76 -10.50
CA TYR A 162 -4.93 5.69 -11.03
C TYR A 162 -4.69 5.82 -12.55
N ARG A 163 -5.75 6.10 -13.32
CA ARG A 163 -5.60 6.40 -14.77
C ARG A 163 -4.78 7.66 -15.00
N TRP A 164 -5.01 8.70 -14.18
CA TRP A 164 -4.27 9.95 -14.26
C TRP A 164 -2.78 9.73 -13.95
N LEU A 165 -2.44 8.98 -12.90
CA LEU A 165 -1.07 8.59 -12.54
C LEU A 165 -0.33 7.94 -13.72
N SER A 166 -0.97 7.01 -14.45
CA SER A 166 -0.35 6.37 -15.62
C SER A 166 0.01 7.36 -16.73
N SER A 167 -0.87 8.34 -16.99
CA SER A 167 -0.61 9.42 -17.94
C SER A 167 0.49 10.36 -17.45
N THR A 168 0.42 10.76 -16.17
CA THR A 168 1.41 11.63 -15.52
C THR A 168 2.79 11.00 -15.52
N ILE A 169 2.95 9.70 -15.25
CA ILE A 169 4.24 9.00 -15.30
C ILE A 169 4.86 9.12 -16.70
N LYS A 170 4.11 8.81 -17.76
CA LYS A 170 4.63 8.87 -19.14
C LYS A 170 5.05 10.29 -19.51
N PHE A 171 4.22 11.27 -19.20
CA PHE A 171 4.48 12.68 -19.50
C PHE A 171 5.68 13.20 -18.70
N SER A 172 5.69 13.01 -17.38
CA SER A 172 6.75 13.49 -16.50
C SER A 172 8.10 12.82 -16.76
N LEU A 173 8.12 11.52 -17.10
CA LEU A 173 9.34 10.83 -17.52
C LEU A 173 9.91 11.40 -18.81
N SER A 174 9.07 11.59 -19.83
CA SER A 174 9.49 12.11 -21.14
C SER A 174 9.96 13.56 -21.05
N ALA A 175 9.19 14.39 -20.36
CA ALA A 175 9.50 15.80 -20.15
C ALA A 175 10.74 15.98 -19.27
N SER A 176 10.88 15.21 -18.18
CA SER A 176 12.09 15.29 -17.35
C SER A 176 13.34 14.89 -18.11
N GLY A 177 13.29 13.79 -18.87
CA GLY A 177 14.40 13.36 -19.73
C GLY A 177 14.84 14.45 -20.71
N LEU A 178 13.88 15.05 -21.45
CA LEU A 178 14.18 16.13 -22.40
C LEU A 178 14.77 17.37 -21.72
N LEU A 179 14.22 17.78 -20.59
CA LEU A 179 14.70 18.97 -19.86
C LEU A 179 16.08 18.77 -19.24
N LEU A 180 16.36 17.58 -18.70
CA LEU A 180 17.67 17.23 -18.16
C LEU A 180 18.74 17.17 -19.27
N VAL A 181 18.42 16.57 -20.41
CA VAL A 181 19.32 16.53 -21.58
C VAL A 181 19.56 17.95 -22.13
N ALA A 182 18.50 18.75 -22.30
CA ALA A 182 18.62 20.13 -22.74
C ALA A 182 19.45 20.98 -21.76
N SER A 183 19.28 20.79 -20.45
CA SER A 183 20.09 21.44 -19.43
C SER A 183 21.57 21.08 -19.56
N LEU A 184 21.89 19.80 -19.77
CA LEU A 184 23.27 19.32 -19.96
C LEU A 184 23.92 19.89 -21.23
N LEU A 185 23.17 19.98 -22.34
CA LEU A 185 23.66 20.54 -23.60
C LEU A 185 23.92 22.05 -23.50
N LEU A 186 23.07 22.78 -22.79
CA LEU A 186 23.17 24.23 -22.66
C LEU A 186 24.18 24.66 -21.58
N SER A 187 24.42 23.83 -20.57
CA SER A 187 25.33 24.11 -19.47
C SER A 187 26.79 24.18 -19.93
N ALA A 188 27.48 25.26 -19.55
CA ALA A 188 28.91 25.38 -19.74
C ALA A 188 29.73 24.53 -18.73
N LYS A 189 29.11 24.13 -17.61
CA LYS A 189 29.75 23.36 -16.52
C LYS A 189 29.08 22.00 -16.36
N LYS A 190 29.22 21.15 -17.39
CA LYS A 190 28.57 19.82 -17.46
C LYS A 190 28.82 18.97 -16.21
N LYS A 191 30.07 18.93 -15.74
CA LYS A 191 30.48 18.23 -14.50
C LYS A 191 29.65 18.65 -13.28
N SER A 192 29.48 19.96 -13.06
CA SER A 192 28.68 20.49 -11.95
C SER A 192 27.19 20.17 -12.11
N THR A 193 26.67 20.22 -13.34
CA THR A 193 25.28 19.85 -13.65
C THR A 193 25.00 18.39 -13.33
N ILE A 194 25.87 17.46 -13.76
CA ILE A 194 25.73 16.02 -13.48
C ILE A 194 25.79 15.76 -11.98
N ARG A 195 26.74 16.37 -11.27
CA ARG A 195 26.85 16.24 -9.81
C ARG A 195 25.58 16.69 -9.08
N LYS A 196 24.98 17.80 -9.52
CA LYS A 196 23.72 18.30 -8.94
C LYS A 196 22.56 17.34 -9.15
N ILE A 197 22.45 16.74 -10.35
CA ILE A 197 21.44 15.72 -10.65
C ILE A 197 21.62 14.52 -9.70
N GLY A 198 22.85 14.01 -9.56
CA GLY A 198 23.15 12.90 -8.66
C GLY A 198 22.79 13.20 -7.19
N ILE A 199 23.20 14.37 -6.68
CA ILE A 199 22.87 14.79 -5.30
C ILE A 199 21.36 14.92 -5.10
N TRP A 200 20.64 15.48 -6.08
CA TRP A 200 19.18 15.62 -5.99
C TRP A 200 18.47 14.27 -5.99
N LEU A 201 18.89 13.33 -6.84
CA LEU A 201 18.34 11.98 -6.87
C LEU A 201 18.53 11.28 -5.53
N VAL A 202 19.72 11.37 -4.93
CA VAL A 202 19.98 10.79 -3.60
C VAL A 202 19.16 11.50 -2.53
N GLY A 203 19.15 12.83 -2.52
CA GLY A 203 18.46 13.64 -1.51
C GLY A 203 16.96 13.39 -1.48
N PHE A 204 16.29 13.39 -2.64
CA PHE A 204 14.87 13.08 -2.70
C PHE A 204 14.54 11.63 -2.41
N SER A 205 15.36 10.68 -2.88
CA SER A 205 15.11 9.27 -2.57
C SER A 205 15.23 9.00 -1.07
N LEU A 206 16.18 9.65 -0.39
CA LEU A 206 16.30 9.59 1.07
C LEU A 206 15.13 10.28 1.77
N PHE A 207 14.69 11.45 1.28
CA PHE A 207 13.55 12.16 1.85
C PHE A 207 12.25 11.36 1.71
N ASP A 208 11.95 10.86 0.51
CA ASP A 208 10.78 10.04 0.24
C ASP A 208 10.85 8.72 0.99
N GLY A 209 12.00 8.05 0.98
CA GLY A 209 12.22 6.83 1.78
C GLY A 209 11.98 7.08 3.27
N ALA A 210 12.50 8.18 3.81
CA ALA A 210 12.26 8.58 5.20
C ALA A 210 10.77 8.86 5.44
N LEU A 211 10.06 9.53 4.54
CA LEU A 211 8.61 9.74 4.64
C LEU A 211 7.86 8.41 4.65
N PHE A 212 8.10 7.53 3.68
CA PHE A 212 7.41 6.24 3.58
C PHE A 212 7.75 5.27 4.73
N TRP A 213 8.87 5.46 5.43
CA TRP A 213 9.28 4.61 6.54
C TRP A 213 8.96 5.20 7.92
N LEU A 214 9.21 6.50 8.12
CA LEU A 214 8.93 7.21 9.38
C LEU A 214 7.45 7.46 9.57
N LEU A 215 6.71 7.77 8.51
CA LEU A 215 5.29 8.10 8.61
C LEU A 215 4.50 6.90 9.15
N PRO A 216 4.72 5.67 8.67
CA PRO A 216 4.21 4.49 9.34
C PRO A 216 4.75 4.36 10.78
N LYS A 217 6.08 4.31 10.96
CA LYS A 217 6.63 3.95 12.28
C LYS A 217 6.24 4.90 13.42
N TYR A 218 6.09 6.19 13.14
CA TYR A 218 5.87 7.23 14.16
C TYR A 218 4.44 7.77 14.24
N LEU A 219 3.71 7.90 13.12
CA LEU A 219 2.32 8.38 13.20
C LEU A 219 1.32 7.26 13.55
N LEU A 220 1.62 6.01 13.20
CA LEU A 220 0.69 4.88 13.39
C LEU A 220 0.36 4.54 14.85
N PRO A 221 1.30 4.57 15.82
CA PRO A 221 0.97 4.30 17.22
C PRO A 221 -0.01 5.32 17.83
N HIS A 222 -0.10 6.51 17.22
CA HIS A 222 -0.87 7.63 17.74
C HIS A 222 -2.28 7.72 17.15
N LEU A 223 -2.61 6.91 16.13
CA LEU A 223 -3.96 6.82 15.58
C LEU A 223 -4.81 5.91 16.47
N GLN A 224 -5.69 6.52 17.27
CA GLN A 224 -6.60 5.79 18.17
C GLN A 224 -7.69 4.99 17.44
N ASN A 225 -7.89 5.22 16.13
CA ASN A 225 -8.95 4.60 15.36
C ASN A 225 -8.51 3.25 14.76
N ASN A 226 -9.32 2.20 14.88
CA ASN A 226 -9.01 0.85 14.38
C ASN A 226 -8.76 0.83 12.86
N ALA A 227 -9.45 1.68 12.09
CA ALA A 227 -9.19 1.86 10.66
C ALA A 227 -7.78 2.42 10.37
N GLY A 228 -7.27 3.28 11.27
CA GLY A 228 -5.92 3.83 11.19
C GLY A 228 -4.85 2.75 11.35
N LYS A 229 -5.04 1.81 12.29
CA LYS A 229 -4.14 0.66 12.53
C LYS A 229 -4.19 -0.41 11.41
N ILE A 230 -5.25 -0.45 10.62
CA ILE A 230 -5.33 -1.31 9.45
C ILE A 230 -4.59 -0.64 8.27
N ALA A 231 -4.90 0.62 7.97
CA ALA A 231 -4.19 1.40 6.95
C ALA A 231 -2.68 1.46 7.22
N ALA A 232 -2.30 1.51 8.50
CA ALA A 232 -0.96 1.38 9.03
C ALA A 232 -0.20 0.12 8.59
N GLY A 233 -0.79 -1.05 8.85
CA GLY A 233 -0.21 -2.35 8.51
C GLY A 233 -0.07 -2.46 6.99
N PHE A 234 -1.10 -2.06 6.24
CA PHE A 234 -1.03 -2.04 4.78
C PHE A 234 0.04 -1.09 4.25
N LEU A 235 0.22 0.09 4.85
CA LEU A 235 1.27 1.04 4.44
C LEU A 235 2.67 0.50 4.74
N ALA A 236 2.91 -0.02 5.95
CA ALA A 236 4.20 -0.61 6.31
C ALA A 236 4.58 -1.79 5.39
N VAL A 237 3.59 -2.58 4.99
CA VAL A 237 3.76 -3.72 4.10
C VAL A 237 3.96 -3.26 2.64
N SER A 238 3.22 -2.25 2.17
CA SER A 238 3.40 -1.65 0.85
C SER A 238 4.73 -0.90 0.68
N ALA A 239 5.29 -0.34 1.76
CA ALA A 239 6.57 0.33 1.76
C ALA A 239 7.73 -0.63 1.39
N GLY A 240 7.63 -1.91 1.76
CA GLY A 240 8.60 -2.94 1.35
C GLY A 240 8.63 -3.17 -0.16
N ALA A 241 7.49 -3.01 -0.86
CA ALA A 241 7.44 -3.13 -2.32
C ALA A 241 8.17 -1.98 -3.05
N ALA A 242 8.26 -0.81 -2.42
CA ALA A 242 8.91 0.37 -2.99
C ALA A 242 10.44 0.41 -2.77
N GLU A 243 10.95 -0.41 -1.85
CA GLU A 243 12.36 -0.44 -1.45
C GLU A 243 13.35 -0.66 -2.62
N PRO A 244 13.13 -1.60 -3.56
CA PRO A 244 14.04 -1.82 -4.67
C PRO A 244 14.14 -0.61 -5.62
N ILE A 245 13.05 0.16 -5.77
CA ILE A 245 13.05 1.38 -6.58
C ILE A 245 13.93 2.44 -5.94
N TYR A 246 13.78 2.68 -4.63
CA TYR A 246 14.61 3.65 -3.92
C TYR A 246 16.08 3.25 -3.94
N ILE A 247 16.40 1.97 -3.73
CA ILE A 247 17.78 1.46 -3.84
C ILE A 247 18.34 1.70 -5.25
N GLY A 248 17.56 1.39 -6.29
CA GLY A 248 17.96 1.60 -7.69
C GLY A 248 18.21 3.08 -8.01
N VAL A 249 17.35 3.98 -7.53
CA VAL A 249 17.47 5.42 -7.78
C VAL A 249 18.65 6.00 -6.98
N ILE A 250 18.83 5.62 -5.71
CA ILE A 250 20.00 6.00 -4.92
C ILE A 250 21.29 5.53 -5.61
N GLY A 251 21.33 4.26 -6.04
CA GLY A 251 22.45 3.70 -6.78
C GLY A 251 22.76 4.49 -8.05
N SER A 252 21.73 4.83 -8.85
CA SER A 252 21.90 5.66 -10.04
C SER A 252 22.42 7.07 -9.73
N GLY A 253 21.97 7.68 -8.62
CA GLY A 253 22.43 8.98 -8.16
C GLY A 253 23.89 8.97 -7.70
N ILE A 254 24.30 7.91 -7.00
CA ILE A 254 25.70 7.69 -6.59
C ILE A 254 26.60 7.51 -7.82
N VAL A 255 26.18 6.67 -8.78
CA VAL A 255 26.93 6.46 -10.03
C VAL A 255 27.10 7.77 -10.80
N LEU A 256 26.04 8.57 -10.95
CA LEU A 256 26.12 9.88 -11.60
C LEU A 256 27.05 10.84 -10.84
N ALA A 257 27.03 10.81 -9.51
CA ALA A 257 27.96 11.59 -8.69
C ALA A 257 29.42 11.15 -8.92
N ILE A 258 29.70 9.85 -8.98
CA ILE A 258 31.04 9.31 -9.25
C ILE A 258 31.52 9.66 -10.67
N ILE A 259 30.67 9.49 -11.68
CA ILE A 259 30.97 9.88 -13.07
C ILE A 259 31.32 11.37 -13.15
N SER A 260 30.63 12.20 -12.36
CA SER A 260 30.94 13.63 -12.25
C SER A 260 32.26 13.96 -11.56
N PHE A 261 33.03 12.98 -11.07
CA PHE A 261 34.42 13.17 -10.65
C PHE A 261 35.42 12.73 -11.72
N LEU A 262 35.10 11.66 -12.45
CA LEU A 262 35.97 11.03 -13.46
C LEU A 262 36.09 11.83 -14.77
N PHE A 263 35.06 12.58 -15.14
CA PHE A 263 35.02 13.48 -16.31
C PHE A 263 34.89 14.94 -15.88
#